data_AF-A0A844EE36-F1
#
_entry.id   AF-A0A844EE36-F1
#
_cell.length_a   1.000
_cell.length_b   1.000
_cell.length_c   1.000
_cell.angle_alpha   90.00
_cell.angle_beta   90.00
_cell.angle_gamma   90.00
#
_symmetry.space_group_name_H-M   'P 1'
#
loop_
_entity.id
_entity.type
_entity.pdbx_description
1 polymer ?
#
loop_
_entity_poly.entity_id
_entity_poly.type
_entity_poly.pdbx_seq_one_letter_code
_entity_poly.pdbx_strand_id
1 'polypeptide(L)'
;QGKLYAQNHFGVLVIFQGMDGSGKDSMIRHILSGVNPQGIEVTSFKSPTSIELNHDYLWRVHRHVPERGIIGIFNRSYYEDVLISRVHPEMIVSANIGNITKLEQVDNKFFDGRFKDINFFEDYLT
;
A
#
# COMPACT_ATOMS: atom_id res chain seq x y z
N GLN A 1 7.52 -13.32 17.29
CA GLN A 1 6.66 -12.17 17.61
C GLN A 1 6.89 -11.61 19.02
N GLY A 2 6.84 -12.40 20.11
CA GLY A 2 7.08 -11.87 21.48
C GLY A 2 8.39 -11.06 21.66
N LYS A 3 9.49 -11.46 21.00
CA LYS A 3 10.75 -10.68 21.00
C LYS A 3 10.64 -9.34 20.25
N LEU A 4 9.94 -9.30 19.11
CA LEU A 4 9.73 -8.07 18.33
C LEU A 4 8.94 -7.04 19.14
N TYR A 5 7.82 -7.49 19.71
CA TYR A 5 6.96 -6.68 20.55
C TYR A 5 7.69 -6.17 21.80
N ALA A 6 8.44 -7.04 22.48
CA ALA A 6 9.20 -6.66 23.68
C ALA A 6 10.38 -5.72 23.40
N GLN A 7 11.04 -5.84 22.24
CA GLN A 7 12.18 -4.99 21.89
C GLN A 7 11.74 -3.61 21.39
N ASN A 8 10.61 -3.51 20.69
CA ASN A 8 10.03 -2.24 20.24
C ASN A 8 11.02 -1.33 19.46
N HIS A 9 11.95 -1.94 18.71
CA HIS A 9 12.93 -1.21 17.90
C HIS A 9 12.55 -1.13 16.42
N PHE A 10 11.85 -2.16 15.91
CA PHE A 10 11.47 -2.31 14.52
C PHE A 10 9.99 -2.65 14.39
N GLY A 11 9.33 -2.13 13.36
CA GLY A 11 8.08 -2.66 12.85
C GLY A 11 8.35 -3.62 11.70
N VAL A 12 7.42 -4.53 11.42
CA VAL A 12 7.51 -5.42 10.25
C VAL A 12 6.30 -5.19 9.38
N LEU A 13 6.51 -4.81 8.12
CA LEU A 13 5.42 -4.68 7.15
C LEU A 13 5.44 -5.85 6.17
N VAL A 14 4.30 -6.53 6.02
CA VAL A 14 4.09 -7.61 5.05
C VAL A 14 3.02 -7.17 4.06
N ILE A 15 3.36 -7.18 2.76
CA ILE A 15 2.45 -6.74 1.69
C ILE A 15 1.95 -7.95 0.90
N PHE A 16 0.63 -8.10 0.80
CA PHE A 16 -0.02 -9.10 -0.04
C PHE A 16 -0.63 -8.45 -1.29
N GLN A 17 0.01 -8.70 -2.43
CA GLN A 17 -0.46 -8.28 -3.75
C GLN A 17 -0.92 -9.48 -4.58
N GLY A 18 -1.99 -9.33 -5.38
CA GLY A 18 -2.56 -10.43 -6.15
C GLY A 18 -3.98 -10.17 -6.64
N MET A 19 -4.48 -11.00 -7.55
CA MET A 19 -5.84 -10.89 -8.09
C MET A 19 -6.91 -11.19 -7.03
N ASP A 20 -8.12 -10.65 -7.23
CA ASP A 20 -9.26 -11.01 -6.39
C ASP A 20 -9.54 -12.51 -6.49
N GLY A 21 -9.74 -13.16 -5.34
CA GLY A 21 -9.88 -14.61 -5.26
C GLY A 21 -8.57 -15.41 -5.26
N SER A 22 -7.38 -14.78 -5.29
CA SER A 22 -6.08 -15.48 -5.27
C SER A 22 -5.70 -16.12 -3.93
N GLY A 23 -6.61 -16.16 -2.95
CA GLY A 23 -6.38 -16.77 -1.64
C GLY A 23 -5.66 -15.88 -0.61
N LYS A 24 -5.39 -14.59 -0.92
CA LYS A 24 -4.73 -13.64 0.01
C LYS A 24 -5.41 -13.59 1.38
N ASP A 25 -6.73 -13.48 1.42
CA ASP A 25 -7.47 -13.40 2.68
C ASP A 25 -7.35 -14.67 3.52
N SER A 26 -7.26 -15.84 2.88
CA SER A 26 -7.06 -17.11 3.57
C SER A 26 -5.64 -17.20 4.12
N MET A 27 -4.64 -16.73 3.38
CA MET A 27 -3.26 -16.68 3.83
C MET A 27 -3.08 -15.71 5.01
N ILE A 28 -3.70 -14.53 4.94
CA ILE A 28 -3.71 -13.56 6.06
C ILE A 28 -4.35 -14.19 7.30
N ARG A 29 -5.52 -14.83 7.16
CA ARG A 29 -6.16 -15.57 8.26
C ARG A 29 -5.27 -16.66 8.85
N HIS A 30 -4.53 -17.37 8.00
CA HIS A 30 -3.59 -18.39 8.46
C HIS A 30 -2.44 -17.78 9.27
N ILE A 31 -1.87 -16.66 8.82
CA ILE A 31 -0.82 -15.93 9.57
C ILE A 31 -1.34 -15.47 10.93
N LEU A 32 -2.55 -14.90 10.96
CA LEU A 32 -3.20 -14.45 12.21
C LEU A 32 -3.42 -15.61 13.21
N SER A 33 -3.57 -16.85 12.74
CA SER A 33 -3.76 -18.01 13.64
C SER A 33 -2.52 -18.41 14.43
N GLY A 34 -1.32 -18.02 13.97
CA GLY A 34 -0.04 -18.39 14.57
C GLY A 34 0.61 -17.30 15.43
N VAL A 35 -0.04 -16.15 15.59
CA VAL A 35 0.55 -14.96 16.21
C VAL A 35 -0.45 -14.30 17.16
N ASN A 36 0.05 -13.66 18.23
CA ASN A 36 -0.82 -12.89 19.12
C ASN A 36 -1.45 -11.69 18.34
N PRO A 37 -2.79 -11.59 18.26
CA PRO A 37 -3.47 -10.55 17.49
C PRO A 37 -3.19 -9.13 17.99
N GLN A 38 -2.78 -8.96 19.26
CA GLN A 38 -2.39 -7.64 19.79
C GLN A 38 -1.10 -7.09 19.16
N GLY A 39 -0.30 -7.93 18.51
CA GLY A 39 0.91 -7.51 17.81
C GLY A 39 0.76 -7.46 16.29
N ILE A 40 -0.47 -7.49 15.77
CA ILE A 40 -0.74 -7.46 14.33
C ILE A 40 -1.78 -6.40 14.01
N GLU A 41 -1.53 -5.63 12.96
CA GLU A 41 -2.49 -4.72 12.35
C GLU A 41 -2.69 -5.09 10.89
N VAL A 42 -3.94 -5.23 10.45
CA VAL A 42 -4.28 -5.54 9.05
C VAL A 42 -4.97 -4.34 8.42
N THR A 43 -4.38 -3.80 7.36
CA THR A 43 -4.97 -2.72 6.55
C THR A 43 -5.30 -3.24 5.16
N SER A 44 -6.54 -3.04 4.71
CA SER A 44 -6.98 -3.41 3.37
C SER A 44 -7.24 -2.16 2.54
N PHE A 45 -6.53 -2.01 1.43
CA PHE A 45 -6.67 -0.85 0.55
C PHE A 45 -7.72 -1.12 -0.53
N LYS A 46 -8.72 -0.25 -0.63
CA LYS A 46 -9.71 -0.22 -1.72
C LYS A 46 -9.50 1.04 -2.57
N SER A 47 -10.42 1.32 -3.50
CA SER A 47 -10.47 2.60 -4.22
C SER A 47 -10.33 3.78 -3.25
N PRO A 48 -9.49 4.79 -3.56
CA PRO A 48 -9.31 5.95 -2.70
C PRO A 48 -10.62 6.71 -2.47
N THR A 49 -10.82 7.18 -1.25
CA THR A 49 -11.88 8.10 -0.86
C THR A 49 -11.59 9.52 -1.36
N SER A 50 -12.59 10.40 -1.36
CA SER A 50 -12.40 11.81 -1.73
C SER A 50 -11.36 12.54 -0.87
N ILE A 51 -11.20 12.16 0.40
CA ILE A 51 -10.17 12.73 1.29
C ILE A 51 -8.79 12.25 0.84
N GLU A 52 -8.63 10.97 0.54
CA GLU A 52 -7.37 10.39 0.08
C GLU A 52 -6.98 10.95 -1.29
N LEU A 53 -7.94 11.18 -2.19
CA LEU A 53 -7.71 11.81 -3.51
C LEU A 53 -7.26 13.28 -3.42
N ASN A 54 -7.54 13.96 -2.32
CA ASN A 54 -7.05 15.32 -2.07
C ASN A 54 -5.60 15.36 -1.55
N HIS A 55 -4.97 14.20 -1.36
CA HIS A 55 -3.57 14.06 -0.97
C HIS A 55 -2.79 13.32 -2.06
N ASP A 56 -1.47 13.24 -1.92
CA ASP A 56 -0.69 12.30 -2.73
C ASP A 56 -1.07 10.84 -2.38
N TYR A 57 -0.84 9.93 -3.33
CA TYR A 57 -1.26 8.54 -3.19
C TYR A 57 -0.53 7.75 -2.09
N LEU A 58 0.69 8.17 -1.71
CA LEU A 58 1.47 7.51 -0.66
C LEU A 58 1.03 7.96 0.73
N TRP A 59 0.43 9.14 0.87
CA TRP A 59 -0.08 9.64 2.14
C TRP A 59 -0.98 8.63 2.87
N ARG A 60 -1.98 8.06 2.18
CA ARG A 60 -2.92 7.11 2.79
C ARG A 60 -2.22 5.83 3.26
N VAL A 61 -1.16 5.44 2.56
CA VAL A 61 -0.38 4.23 2.85
C VAL A 61 0.53 4.48 4.03
N HIS A 62 1.29 5.58 4.01
CA HIS A 62 2.24 5.93 5.05
C HIS A 62 1.57 6.00 6.43
N ARG A 63 0.32 6.49 6.48
CA ARG A 63 -0.49 6.52 7.70
C ARG A 63 -0.75 5.16 8.36
N HIS A 64 -0.58 4.06 7.63
CA HIS A 64 -0.82 2.70 8.11
C HIS A 64 0.47 1.87 8.20
N VAL A 65 1.64 2.48 7.96
CA VAL A 65 2.92 1.80 8.22
C VAL A 65 2.96 1.42 9.72
N PRO A 66 3.34 0.18 10.07
CA PRO A 66 3.22 -0.30 11.43
C PRO A 66 4.13 0.47 12.37
N GLU A 67 3.65 0.69 13.59
CA GLU A 67 4.50 1.11 14.68
C GLU A 67 5.54 0.02 15.02
N ARG A 68 6.54 0.41 15.82
CA ARG A 68 7.55 -0.53 16.29
C ARG A 68 6.90 -1.61 17.16
N GLY A 69 7.43 -2.83 17.09
CA GLY A 69 6.89 -3.98 17.80
C GLY A 69 5.67 -4.64 17.13
N ILE A 70 5.07 -3.98 16.14
CA ILE A 70 3.89 -4.46 15.41
C ILE A 70 4.26 -5.08 14.07
N ILE A 71 3.52 -6.12 13.70
CA ILE A 71 3.51 -6.67 12.35
C ILE A 71 2.32 -6.07 11.60
N GLY A 72 2.58 -5.14 10.70
CA GLY A 72 1.59 -4.60 9.78
C GLY A 72 1.39 -5.54 8.59
N ILE A 73 0.15 -5.77 8.19
CA ILE A 73 -0.22 -6.54 7.02
C ILE A 73 -1.04 -5.65 6.09
N PHE A 74 -0.54 -5.43 4.89
CA PHE A 74 -1.25 -4.74 3.83
C PHE A 74 -1.90 -5.75 2.89
N ASN A 75 -3.22 -5.75 2.82
CA ASN A 75 -3.99 -6.46 1.81
C ASN A 75 -4.29 -5.51 0.65
N ARG A 76 -3.57 -5.70 -0.48
CA ARG A 76 -3.26 -4.65 -1.46
C ARG A 76 -2.41 -3.53 -0.85
N SER A 77 -1.80 -2.68 -1.66
CA SER A 77 -0.94 -1.57 -1.18
C SER A 77 -0.84 -0.43 -2.20
N TYR A 78 0.16 0.44 -2.03
CA TYR A 78 0.59 1.43 -3.02
C TYR A 78 0.97 0.83 -4.38
N TYR A 79 1.16 -0.49 -4.50
CA TYR A 79 1.32 -1.13 -5.79
C TYR A 79 0.07 -1.04 -6.68
N GLU A 80 -1.12 -0.84 -6.09
CA GLU A 80 -2.34 -0.61 -6.89
C GLU A 80 -2.18 0.63 -7.81
N ASP A 81 -1.51 1.68 -7.33
CA ASP A 81 -1.27 2.93 -8.07
C ASP A 81 -0.34 2.78 -9.28
N VAL A 82 0.29 1.61 -9.47
CA VAL A 82 1.07 1.27 -10.68
C VAL A 82 0.64 -0.03 -11.35
N LEU A 83 -0.40 -0.70 -10.84
CA LEU A 83 -0.96 -1.92 -11.41
C LEU A 83 -2.33 -1.64 -12.02
N ILE A 84 -3.33 -1.33 -11.19
CA ILE A 84 -4.71 -1.14 -11.67
C ILE A 84 -4.83 0.14 -12.48
N SER A 85 -4.11 1.18 -12.08
CA SER A 85 -4.02 2.46 -12.81
C SER A 85 -3.40 2.35 -14.20
N ARG A 86 -2.58 1.32 -14.47
CA ARG A 86 -2.07 1.05 -15.83
C ARG A 86 -3.12 0.43 -16.74
N VAL A 87 -4.02 -0.37 -16.17
CA VAL A 87 -5.14 -0.98 -16.89
C VAL A 87 -6.28 0.03 -17.08
N HIS A 88 -6.48 0.89 -16.08
CA HIS A 88 -7.55 1.88 -15.99
C HIS A 88 -7.00 3.30 -15.78
N PRO A 89 -6.31 3.89 -16.77
CA PRO A 89 -5.70 5.22 -16.66
C PRO A 89 -6.71 6.36 -16.42
N GLU A 90 -7.99 6.14 -16.72
CA GLU A 90 -9.09 7.05 -16.40
C GLU A 90 -9.18 7.37 -14.90
N MET A 91 -8.76 6.44 -14.04
CA MET A 91 -8.71 6.65 -12.59
C MET A 91 -7.74 7.78 -12.23
N ILE A 92 -6.58 7.84 -12.89
CA ILE A 92 -5.55 8.88 -12.65
C ILE A 92 -6.05 10.25 -13.10
N VAL A 93 -6.69 10.33 -14.26
CA VAL A 93 -7.26 11.59 -14.76
C VAL A 93 -8.38 12.09 -13.82
N SER A 94 -9.20 11.18 -13.30
CA SER A 94 -10.29 11.53 -12.37
C SER A 94 -9.80 11.93 -10.97
N ALA A 95 -8.55 11.58 -10.62
CA ALA A 95 -7.98 11.79 -9.29
C ALA A 95 -7.47 13.23 -9.06
N ASN A 96 -7.66 14.15 -10.02
CA ASN A 96 -7.26 15.55 -9.92
C ASN A 96 -5.77 15.74 -9.55
N ILE A 97 -4.90 14.93 -10.17
CA ILE A 97 -3.47 14.92 -9.85
C ILE A 97 -2.74 15.98 -10.69
N GLY A 98 -2.43 17.12 -10.08
CA GLY A 98 -1.62 18.17 -10.69
C GLY A 98 -2.17 18.60 -12.05
N ASN A 99 -1.33 18.50 -13.09
CA ASN A 99 -1.69 18.89 -14.47
C ASN A 99 -2.14 17.72 -15.36
N ILE A 100 -2.44 16.55 -14.78
CA ILE A 100 -2.89 15.37 -15.53
C ILE A 100 -4.41 15.47 -15.76
N THR A 101 -4.78 15.95 -16.95
CA THR A 101 -6.18 16.20 -17.35
C THR A 101 -6.62 15.33 -18.52
N LYS A 102 -5.69 14.65 -19.18
CA LYS A 102 -5.92 13.81 -20.36
C LYS A 102 -5.24 12.46 -20.22
N LEU A 103 -5.84 11.43 -20.82
CA LEU A 103 -5.30 10.06 -20.81
C LEU A 103 -3.90 9.97 -21.44
N GLU A 104 -3.63 10.78 -22.47
CA GLU A 104 -2.33 10.84 -23.16
C GLU A 104 -1.17 11.21 -22.22
N GLN A 105 -1.46 11.87 -21.10
CA GLN A 105 -0.46 12.27 -20.11
C GLN A 105 -0.15 11.15 -19.09
N VAL A 106 -0.96 10.09 -19.06
CA VAL A 106 -0.75 8.89 -18.22
C VAL A 106 0.06 7.87 -19.03
N ASP A 107 1.28 8.27 -19.40
CA ASP A 107 2.18 7.50 -20.25
C ASP A 107 3.24 6.73 -19.44
N ASN A 108 4.19 6.09 -20.13
CA ASN A 108 5.28 5.39 -19.45
C ASN A 108 6.14 6.32 -18.59
N LYS A 109 6.33 7.59 -18.97
CA LYS A 109 7.11 8.55 -18.19
C LYS A 109 6.41 8.90 -16.88
N PHE A 110 5.07 8.98 -16.88
CA PHE A 110 4.29 9.11 -15.66
C PHE A 110 4.52 7.91 -14.72
N PHE A 111 4.45 6.68 -15.25
CA PHE A 111 4.68 5.47 -14.44
C PHE A 111 6.13 5.32 -13.97
N ASP A 112 7.12 5.71 -14.78
CA ASP A 112 8.52 5.77 -14.37
C ASP A 112 8.72 6.70 -13.16
N GLY A 113 7.97 7.80 -13.09
CA GLY A 113 7.89 8.65 -11.90
C GLY A 113 7.34 7.90 -10.69
N ARG A 114 6.19 7.25 -10.85
CA ARG A 114 5.55 6.47 -9.76
C ARG A 114 6.43 5.33 -9.25
N PHE A 115 7.15 4.64 -10.13
CA PHE A 115 8.10 3.60 -9.72
C PHE A 115 9.25 4.19 -8.89
N LYS A 116 9.76 5.36 -9.26
CA LYS A 116 10.78 6.06 -8.46
C LYS A 116 10.24 6.47 -7.10
N ASP A 117 9.05 7.05 -7.05
CA ASP A 117 8.41 7.44 -5.79
C ASP A 117 8.22 6.25 -4.86
N ILE A 118 7.77 5.10 -5.39
CA ILE A 118 7.65 3.85 -4.62
C ILE A 118 9.00 3.37 -4.11
N ASN A 119 10.02 3.33 -4.96
CA ASN A 119 11.36 2.88 -4.53
C ASN A 119 11.91 3.80 -3.44
N PHE A 120 11.77 5.13 -3.58
CA PHE A 120 12.20 6.06 -2.54
C PHE A 120 11.41 5.92 -1.24
N PHE A 121 10.12 5.60 -1.33
CA PHE A 121 9.31 5.31 -0.16
C PHE A 121 9.76 4.04 0.55
N GLU A 122 10.05 2.97 -0.19
CA GLU A 122 10.57 1.72 0.38
C GLU A 122 11.96 1.90 0.99
N ASP A 123 12.87 2.59 0.28
CA ASP A 123 14.20 2.93 0.77
C ASP A 123 14.13 3.81 2.04
N TYR A 124 13.16 4.73 2.11
CA TYR A 124 12.94 5.56 3.31
C TYR A 124 12.51 4.73 4.54
N LEU A 125 11.80 3.61 4.32
CA LEU A 125 11.30 2.75 5.39
C LEU A 125 12.33 1.74 5.92
N THR A 126 13.45 1.52 5.22
CA THR A 126 14.45 0.49 5.54
C THR A 126 15.81 1.07 5.91
#